data_AF-A0A1Q7LZY7-F1
#
_entry.id   AF-A0A1Q7LZY7-F1
#
_cell.length_a   1.000
_cell.length_b   1.000
_cell.length_c   1.000
_cell.angle_alpha   90.00
_cell.angle_beta   90.00
_cell.angle_gamma   90.00
#
_symmetry.space_group_name_H-M   'P 1'
#
loop_
_entity.id
_entity.type
_entity.pdbx_description
1 polymer ?
#
loop_
_entity_poly.entity_id
_entity_poly.type
_entity_poly.pdbx_seq_one_letter_code
_entity_poly.pdbx_strand_id
1 'polypeptide(L)'
;MGSLIVGDRRFKAGKTSSPSPREDRTSRLVRVLLIGSLIGAVVGAGMVLLIQYEMVGGSRTCGGGGLVTPCPGREALSMDSYKLNSPTNVTLNMWSTGTAQFSLVAYYVKDSPGDLFGNSYWSGPSMAPNAHVPGNIVIDGKAFTFQTANDYTITVVTSRNQQFTLSISL
;
A
#
# COMPACT_ATOMS: atom_id res chain seq x y z
N MET A 1 -32.59 -90.77 18.21
CA MET A 1 -32.16 -90.40 19.58
C MET A 1 -31.99 -88.90 19.61
N GLY A 2 -32.83 -88.19 20.36
CA GLY A 2 -32.96 -86.73 20.29
C GLY A 2 -32.52 -86.01 21.57
N SER A 3 -32.63 -84.69 21.47
CA SER A 3 -32.85 -83.68 22.53
C SER A 3 -31.64 -82.93 23.13
N LEU A 4 -31.46 -81.65 22.74
CA LEU A 4 -31.82 -80.41 23.51
C LEU A 4 -31.76 -80.54 25.05
N ILE A 5 -31.10 -79.70 25.89
CA ILE A 5 -31.15 -78.22 26.05
C ILE A 5 -30.00 -77.70 26.96
N VAL A 6 -29.45 -76.53 26.59
CA VAL A 6 -29.01 -75.30 27.31
C VAL A 6 -28.46 -75.33 28.75
N GLY A 7 -27.36 -74.59 28.94
CA GLY A 7 -27.00 -73.91 30.19
C GLY A 7 -26.18 -72.62 29.92
N ASP A 8 -26.80 -71.46 30.13
CA ASP A 8 -26.28 -70.11 29.87
C ASP A 8 -25.58 -69.53 31.13
N ARG A 9 -24.44 -68.83 30.96
CA ARG A 9 -23.90 -67.83 31.92
C ARG A 9 -22.77 -66.95 31.33
N ARG A 10 -23.15 -65.70 31.02
CA ARG A 10 -22.46 -64.40 31.27
C ARG A 10 -20.99 -64.19 30.84
N PHE A 11 -20.78 -63.24 29.92
CA PHE A 11 -19.66 -62.27 30.00
C PHE A 11 -20.15 -60.83 29.81
N LYS A 12 -19.60 -59.93 30.62
CA LYS A 12 -20.03 -58.56 30.88
C LYS A 12 -19.45 -57.64 29.80
N ALA A 13 -20.27 -57.07 28.91
CA ALA A 13 -19.82 -56.02 28.00
C ALA A 13 -19.68 -54.70 28.77
N GLY A 14 -18.44 -54.24 28.97
CA GLY A 14 -18.16 -52.89 29.40
C GLY A 14 -18.71 -51.91 28.37
N LYS A 15 -19.54 -50.96 28.81
CA LYS A 15 -20.04 -49.86 27.97
C LYS A 15 -18.85 -49.04 27.48
N THR A 16 -18.50 -49.18 26.21
CA THR A 16 -17.84 -48.11 25.45
C THR A 16 -18.83 -46.95 25.37
N SER A 17 -18.56 -45.89 26.14
CA SER A 17 -19.32 -44.65 26.06
C SER A 17 -19.12 -44.05 24.66
N SER A 18 -20.15 -44.16 23.82
CA SER A 18 -20.22 -43.47 22.54
C SER A 18 -20.18 -41.96 22.79
N PRO A 19 -19.29 -41.18 22.15
CA PRO A 19 -19.22 -39.75 22.36
C PRO A 19 -20.52 -39.07 21.92
N SER A 20 -21.00 -38.13 22.74
CA SER A 20 -22.22 -37.36 22.52
C SER A 20 -22.19 -36.65 21.14
N PRO A 21 -23.30 -36.62 20.38
CA PRO A 21 -23.36 -36.01 19.04
C PRO A 21 -22.92 -34.53 18.98
N ARG A 22 -22.94 -33.84 20.13
CA ARG A 22 -22.53 -32.45 20.27
C ARG A 22 -21.00 -32.28 20.23
N GLU A 23 -20.25 -33.27 20.72
CA GLU A 23 -18.79 -33.27 20.83
C GLU A 23 -18.10 -33.69 19.52
N ASP A 24 -18.73 -34.58 18.76
CA ASP A 24 -18.29 -34.95 17.40
C ASP A 24 -18.44 -33.77 16.42
N ARG A 25 -19.53 -32.99 16.55
CA ARG A 25 -19.76 -31.83 15.67
C ARG A 25 -18.73 -30.71 15.88
N THR A 26 -18.35 -30.42 17.13
CA THR A 26 -17.30 -29.44 17.43
C THR A 26 -15.92 -29.92 16.96
N SER A 27 -15.60 -31.21 17.12
CA SER A 27 -14.34 -31.80 16.62
C SER A 27 -14.21 -31.68 15.09
N ARG A 28 -15.30 -31.93 14.34
CA ARG A 28 -15.33 -31.79 12.88
C ARG A 28 -15.19 -30.34 12.43
N LEU A 29 -15.89 -29.41 13.09
CA LEU A 29 -15.78 -27.97 12.78
C LEU A 29 -14.38 -27.42 13.04
N VAL A 30 -13.75 -27.81 14.16
CA VAL A 30 -12.37 -27.41 14.48
C VAL A 30 -11.39 -27.93 13.43
N ARG A 31 -11.54 -29.19 12.98
CA ARG A 31 -10.69 -29.75 11.91
C ARG A 31 -10.86 -29.02 10.57
N VAL A 32 -12.09 -28.68 10.18
CA VAL A 32 -12.35 -27.92 8.95
C VAL A 32 -11.74 -26.52 9.03
N LEU A 33 -11.85 -25.84 10.18
CA LEU A 33 -11.26 -24.51 10.39
C LEU A 33 -9.72 -24.55 10.38
N LEU A 34 -9.09 -25.56 10.98
CA LEU A 34 -7.64 -25.71 10.97
C LEU A 34 -7.09 -25.99 9.55
N ILE A 35 -7.77 -26.84 8.77
CA ILE A 35 -7.36 -27.14 7.39
C ILE A 35 -7.59 -25.93 6.47
N GLY A 36 -8.72 -25.22 6.63
CA GLY A 36 -9.00 -23.99 5.89
C GLY A 36 -7.99 -22.88 6.17
N SER A 37 -7.53 -22.75 7.43
CA SER A 37 -6.51 -21.78 7.83
C SER A 37 -5.13 -22.07 7.22
N LEU A 38 -4.72 -23.35 7.16
CA LEU A 38 -3.45 -23.74 6.53
C LEU A 38 -3.44 -23.44 5.02
N ILE A 39 -4.56 -23.68 4.32
CA ILE A 39 -4.67 -23.40 2.88
C ILE A 39 -4.74 -21.88 2.62
N GLY A 40 -5.48 -21.13 3.45
CA GLY A 40 -5.57 -19.67 3.35
C GLY A 40 -4.25 -18.95 3.63
N ALA A 41 -3.46 -19.42 4.60
CA ALA A 41 -2.17 -18.83 4.93
C ALA A 41 -1.12 -19.05 3.82
N VAL A 42 -1.09 -20.23 3.19
CA VAL A 42 -0.16 -20.54 2.10
C VAL A 42 -0.47 -19.74 0.84
N VAL A 43 -1.76 -19.57 0.50
CA VAL A 43 -2.17 -18.76 -0.67
C VAL A 43 -1.96 -17.27 -0.42
N GLY A 44 -2.24 -16.77 0.79
CA GLY A 44 -2.02 -15.36 1.15
C GLY A 44 -0.54 -14.96 1.20
N ALA A 45 0.30 -15.76 1.86
CA ALA A 45 1.75 -15.50 1.91
C ALA A 45 2.43 -15.71 0.54
N GLY A 46 1.99 -16.73 -0.22
CA GLY A 46 2.48 -16.99 -1.58
C GLY A 46 2.12 -15.89 -2.57
N MET A 47 0.87 -15.38 -2.53
CA MET A 47 0.44 -14.26 -3.38
C MET A 47 1.17 -12.96 -3.03
N VAL A 48 1.44 -12.67 -1.76
CA VAL A 48 2.20 -11.47 -1.36
C VAL A 48 3.68 -11.55 -1.79
N LEU A 49 4.28 -12.74 -1.82
CA LEU A 49 5.62 -12.95 -2.37
C LEU A 49 5.67 -12.81 -3.90
N LEU A 50 4.60 -13.18 -4.61
CA LEU A 50 4.52 -13.01 -6.07
C LEU A 50 4.28 -11.55 -6.50
N ILE A 51 3.62 -10.73 -5.68
CA ILE A 51 3.39 -9.31 -6.00
C ILE A 51 4.70 -8.48 -5.90
N GLN A 52 5.69 -8.92 -5.13
CA GLN A 52 7.00 -8.24 -5.05
C GLN A 52 8.04 -8.73 -6.06
N TYR A 53 7.71 -9.72 -6.89
CA TYR A 53 8.63 -10.26 -7.89
C TYR A 53 8.68 -9.46 -9.21
N GLU A 54 7.80 -8.48 -9.43
CA GLU A 54 7.82 -7.66 -10.66
C GLU A 54 8.53 -6.31 -10.53
N MET A 55 9.44 -6.14 -9.56
CA MET A 55 10.27 -4.92 -9.47
C MET A 55 11.78 -5.18 -9.46
N VAL A 56 12.22 -6.39 -9.85
CA VAL A 56 13.64 -6.68 -10.13
C VAL A 56 13.82 -6.98 -11.62
N GLY A 57 13.29 -6.10 -12.47
CA GLY A 57 13.45 -6.17 -13.93
C GLY A 57 13.71 -4.83 -14.62
N GLY A 58 13.80 -3.73 -13.88
CA GLY A 58 14.03 -2.38 -14.43
C GLY A 58 15.51 -1.97 -14.41
N SER A 59 16.23 -2.30 -15.49
CA SER A 59 17.46 -1.65 -16.00
C SER A 59 18.53 -1.21 -14.98
N ARG A 60 19.40 -2.13 -14.53
CA ARG A 60 20.66 -1.82 -13.82
C ARG A 60 21.87 -1.54 -14.72
N THR A 61 21.69 -1.01 -15.94
CA THR A 61 22.83 -0.62 -16.79
C THR A 61 22.56 0.69 -17.52
N CYS A 62 22.86 1.79 -16.85
CA CYS A 62 23.11 3.09 -17.46
C CYS A 62 24.45 3.59 -16.93
N GLY A 63 25.52 2.86 -17.26
CA GLY A 63 26.87 3.22 -16.86
C GLY A 63 27.85 2.06 -16.97
N GLY A 64 28.66 2.06 -18.03
CA GLY A 64 29.90 1.29 -18.12
C GLY A 64 29.88 0.13 -19.11
N GLY A 65 30.21 0.42 -20.37
CA GLY A 65 30.61 -0.59 -21.35
C GLY A 65 29.86 -0.53 -22.67
N GLY A 66 30.34 0.32 -23.58
CA GLY A 66 30.28 0.11 -25.03
C GLY A 66 28.94 -0.32 -25.63
N LEU A 67 27.96 0.59 -25.65
CA LEU A 67 26.94 0.80 -26.69
C LEU A 67 26.02 1.92 -26.17
N VAL A 68 26.06 3.09 -26.81
CA VAL A 68 25.35 4.29 -26.37
C VAL A 68 23.86 4.19 -26.67
N THR A 69 23.11 3.40 -25.90
CA THR A 69 21.67 3.60 -25.81
C THR A 69 21.45 4.85 -24.96
N PRO A 70 20.81 5.92 -25.46
CA PRO A 70 20.47 7.06 -24.62
C PRO A 70 19.60 6.57 -23.46
N CYS A 71 20.09 6.75 -22.24
CA CYS A 71 19.34 6.37 -21.05
C CYS A 71 18.01 7.12 -21.02
N PRO A 72 16.88 6.43 -20.77
CA PRO A 72 15.61 7.10 -20.58
C PRO A 72 15.76 8.21 -19.54
N GLY A 73 15.26 9.40 -19.85
CA GLY A 73 15.29 10.51 -18.92
C GLY A 73 14.57 10.14 -17.62
N ARG A 74 15.16 10.50 -16.47
CA ARG A 74 14.58 10.25 -15.15
C ARG A 74 13.95 11.52 -14.60
N GLU A 75 12.70 11.42 -14.17
CA GLU A 75 12.04 12.47 -13.39
C GLU A 75 12.57 12.44 -11.96
N ALA A 76 12.93 13.60 -11.43
CA ALA A 76 13.27 13.76 -10.02
C ALA A 76 13.02 15.21 -9.60
N LEU A 77 12.55 15.35 -8.37
CA LEU A 77 12.07 16.59 -7.80
C LEU A 77 12.63 16.74 -6.39
N SER A 78 13.00 17.96 -6.03
CA SER A 78 13.25 18.36 -4.66
C SER A 78 12.63 19.74 -4.38
N MET A 79 12.54 20.12 -3.11
CA MET A 79 12.02 21.40 -2.67
C MET A 79 13.13 22.18 -1.95
N ASP A 80 13.29 23.45 -2.32
CA ASP A 80 14.25 24.37 -1.71
C ASP A 80 13.67 25.05 -0.48
N SER A 81 12.43 25.54 -0.60
CA SER A 81 11.74 26.31 0.44
C SER A 81 10.24 26.35 0.19
N TYR A 82 9.49 26.88 1.14
CA TYR A 82 8.07 27.15 1.01
C TYR A 82 7.73 28.49 1.67
N LYS A 83 6.59 29.06 1.29
CA LYS A 83 6.04 30.29 1.85
C LYS A 83 4.54 30.17 2.04
N LEU A 84 4.06 30.40 3.27
CA LEU A 84 2.64 30.57 3.54
C LEU A 84 2.19 31.96 3.08
N ASN A 85 1.30 32.01 2.08
CA ASN A 85 0.76 33.27 1.56
C ASN A 85 -0.55 33.65 2.24
N SER A 86 -1.36 32.64 2.58
CA SER A 86 -2.63 32.78 3.32
C SER A 86 -3.03 31.42 3.89
N PRO A 87 -4.04 31.33 4.79
CA PRO A 87 -4.52 30.06 5.33
C PRO A 87 -4.99 29.03 4.27
N THR A 88 -5.15 29.42 3.01
CA THR A 88 -5.54 28.51 1.91
C THR A 88 -4.54 28.47 0.75
N ASN A 89 -3.38 29.13 0.87
CA ASN A 89 -2.41 29.21 -0.22
C ASN A 89 -0.97 29.15 0.30
N VAL A 90 -0.22 28.14 -0.15
CA VAL A 90 1.22 27.99 0.06
C VAL A 90 1.93 27.99 -1.30
N THR A 91 3.05 28.71 -1.41
CA THR A 91 3.97 28.55 -2.54
C THR A 91 5.10 27.61 -2.16
N LEU A 92 5.36 26.60 -2.97
CA LEU A 92 6.53 25.74 -2.88
C LEU A 92 7.57 26.19 -3.91
N ASN A 93 8.80 26.39 -3.50
CA ASN A 93 9.93 26.59 -4.41
C ASN A 93 10.60 25.23 -4.61
N MET A 94 10.50 24.71 -5.83
CA MET A 94 10.93 23.36 -6.17
C MET A 94 11.96 23.40 -7.28
N TRP A 95 12.75 22.34 -7.38
CA TRP A 95 13.70 22.18 -8.47
C TRP A 95 13.82 20.74 -8.97
N SER A 96 14.13 20.62 -10.27
CA SER A 96 14.32 19.33 -10.89
C SER A 96 15.74 18.83 -10.68
N THR A 97 15.88 17.72 -9.96
CA THR A 97 17.14 16.98 -9.78
C THR A 97 17.31 15.89 -10.85
N GLY A 98 16.39 15.83 -11.81
CA GLY A 98 16.29 14.79 -12.83
C GLY A 98 16.95 15.17 -14.15
N THR A 99 16.85 14.25 -15.10
CA THR A 99 17.34 14.42 -16.49
C THR A 99 16.20 14.49 -17.51
N ALA A 100 14.96 14.21 -17.11
CA ALA A 100 13.77 14.37 -17.93
C ALA A 100 13.06 15.70 -17.66
N GLN A 101 12.50 16.29 -18.72
CA GLN A 101 11.49 17.33 -18.59
C GLN A 101 10.12 16.72 -18.28
N PHE A 102 9.38 17.37 -17.38
CA PHE A 102 8.04 16.97 -16.95
C PHE A 102 7.19 18.18 -16.57
N SER A 103 5.88 18.00 -16.44
CA SER A 103 4.98 19.04 -15.91
C SER A 103 4.21 18.50 -14.71
N LEU A 104 3.89 19.36 -13.75
CA LEU A 104 3.05 18.99 -12.61
C LEU A 104 1.57 19.19 -12.96
N VAL A 105 0.74 18.19 -12.72
CA VAL A 105 -0.67 18.15 -13.19
C VAL A 105 -1.68 17.93 -12.08
N ALA A 106 -1.25 17.47 -10.91
CA ALA A 106 -2.10 17.33 -9.74
C ALA A 106 -1.30 17.48 -8.45
N TYR A 107 -2.00 17.78 -7.37
CA TYR A 107 -1.46 17.67 -6.02
C TYR A 107 -2.50 17.21 -5.01
N TYR A 108 -2.00 16.65 -3.92
CA TYR A 108 -2.78 16.25 -2.75
C TYR A 108 -2.07 16.78 -1.52
N VAL A 109 -2.83 17.38 -0.60
CA VAL A 109 -2.32 17.90 0.66
C VAL A 109 -3.00 17.14 1.79
N LYS A 110 -2.21 16.58 2.68
CA LYS A 110 -2.67 15.91 3.89
C LYS A 110 -2.12 16.62 5.11
N ASP A 111 -2.97 16.94 6.07
CA ASP A 111 -2.53 17.51 7.35
C ASP A 111 -2.11 16.42 8.36
N SER A 112 -1.62 16.83 9.53
CA SER A 112 -1.21 15.89 10.60
C SER A 112 -2.36 14.99 11.10
N PRO A 113 -3.59 15.50 11.34
CA PRO A 113 -4.77 14.68 11.62
C PRO A 113 -5.10 13.62 10.55
N GLY A 114 -4.76 13.89 9.29
CA GLY A 114 -4.99 13.00 8.15
C GLY A 114 -6.09 13.47 7.21
N ASP A 115 -6.64 14.66 7.40
CA ASP A 115 -7.58 15.28 6.47
C ASP A 115 -6.89 15.57 5.14
N LEU A 116 -7.59 15.28 4.04
CA LEU A 116 -7.02 15.30 2.70
C LEU A 116 -7.77 16.29 1.81
N PHE A 117 -7.01 17.11 1.10
CA PHE A 117 -7.48 17.92 -0.02
C PHE A 117 -6.75 17.49 -1.29
N GLY A 118 -7.45 17.41 -2.43
CA GLY A 118 -6.88 17.03 -3.71
C GLY A 118 -7.31 17.94 -4.84
N ASN A 119 -6.37 18.29 -5.71
CA ASN A 119 -6.63 18.97 -6.98
C ASN A 119 -6.02 18.14 -8.12
N SER A 120 -6.88 17.43 -8.86
CA SER A 120 -6.50 16.56 -9.97
C SER A 120 -6.40 17.27 -11.32
N TYR A 121 -6.75 18.57 -11.38
CA TYR A 121 -6.77 19.38 -12.60
C TYR A 121 -5.87 20.63 -12.44
N TRP A 122 -4.79 20.49 -11.70
CA TRP A 122 -3.86 21.59 -11.44
C TRP A 122 -3.03 21.88 -12.70
N SER A 123 -3.07 23.13 -13.17
CA SER A 123 -2.16 23.62 -14.21
C SER A 123 -0.83 24.04 -13.59
N GLY A 124 -0.08 23.05 -13.09
CA GLY A 124 1.22 23.27 -12.44
C GLY A 124 2.34 23.63 -13.43
N PRO A 125 3.53 24.00 -12.91
CA PRO A 125 4.66 24.40 -13.75
C PRO A 125 5.24 23.24 -14.55
N SER A 126 5.87 23.57 -15.69
CA SER A 126 6.77 22.67 -16.41
C SER A 126 8.19 22.81 -15.87
N MET A 127 8.85 21.66 -15.75
CA MET A 127 10.13 21.47 -15.08
C MET A 127 11.12 20.90 -16.08
N ALA A 128 11.96 21.75 -16.64
CA ALA A 128 13.15 21.30 -17.36
C ALA A 128 14.20 20.76 -16.36
N PRO A 129 15.15 19.93 -16.80
CA PRO A 129 16.27 19.51 -15.96
C PRO A 129 16.97 20.71 -15.32
N ASN A 130 17.24 20.64 -14.01
CA ASN A 130 17.86 21.71 -13.22
C ASN A 130 17.08 23.05 -13.17
N ALA A 131 15.81 23.07 -13.58
CA ALA A 131 14.97 24.25 -13.42
C ALA A 131 14.54 24.42 -11.96
N HIS A 132 14.54 25.66 -11.46
CA HIS A 132 13.94 26.06 -10.19
C HIS A 132 12.66 26.84 -10.49
N VAL A 133 11.52 26.36 -10.01
CA VAL A 133 10.21 26.98 -10.29
C VAL A 133 9.33 27.00 -9.05
N PRO A 134 8.53 28.07 -8.86
CA PRO A 134 7.50 28.10 -7.84
C PRO A 134 6.25 27.32 -8.28
N GLY A 135 5.59 26.66 -7.34
CA GLY A 135 4.28 26.04 -7.52
C GLY A 135 3.32 26.46 -6.41
N ASN A 136 2.15 27.00 -6.77
CA ASN A 136 1.13 27.41 -5.81
C ASN A 136 0.20 26.24 -5.48
N ILE A 137 0.08 25.95 -4.19
CA ILE A 137 -0.80 24.95 -3.62
C ILE A 137 -1.96 25.68 -2.96
N VAL A 138 -3.13 25.60 -3.59
CA VAL A 138 -4.35 26.27 -3.13
C VAL A 138 -5.37 25.23 -2.67
N ILE A 139 -5.89 25.38 -1.46
CA ILE A 139 -6.94 24.50 -0.92
C ILE A 139 -8.26 25.28 -0.81
N ASP A 140 -9.39 24.57 -0.73
CA ASP A 140 -10.71 25.21 -0.63
C ASP A 140 -11.07 25.69 0.79
N GLY A 141 -10.26 25.31 1.79
CA GLY A 141 -10.45 25.67 3.19
C GLY A 141 -11.57 24.90 3.91
N LYS A 142 -12.17 23.88 3.28
CA LYS A 142 -13.32 23.16 3.85
C LYS A 142 -12.93 22.04 4.80
N ALA A 143 -12.00 21.19 4.37
CA ALA A 143 -11.50 20.11 5.21
C ALA A 143 -10.56 20.66 6.29
N PHE A 144 -9.63 21.53 5.89
CA PHE A 144 -8.70 22.20 6.77
C PHE A 144 -8.20 23.50 6.14
N THR A 145 -7.51 24.31 6.95
CA THR A 145 -6.69 25.44 6.49
C THR A 145 -5.24 25.21 6.90
N PHE A 146 -4.30 25.79 6.16
CA PHE A 146 -2.92 25.90 6.60
C PHE A 146 -2.83 26.73 7.89
N GLN A 147 -2.18 26.17 8.91
CA GLN A 147 -2.01 26.75 10.24
C GLN A 147 -0.54 26.62 10.65
N THR A 148 -0.02 27.62 11.35
CA THR A 148 1.31 27.56 11.96
C THR A 148 1.35 26.50 13.07
N ALA A 149 2.52 25.95 13.33
CA ALA A 149 2.79 24.83 14.23
C ALA A 149 2.11 23.51 13.83
N ASN A 150 1.87 23.31 12.51
CA ASN A 150 1.35 22.06 11.96
C ASN A 150 2.21 21.59 10.78
N ASP A 151 2.19 20.26 10.55
CA ASP A 151 2.89 19.63 9.45
C ASP A 151 1.91 19.25 8.34
N TYR A 152 2.37 19.37 7.09
CA TYR A 152 1.59 19.02 5.92
C TYR A 152 2.43 18.17 4.98
N THR A 153 1.84 17.09 4.49
CA THR A 153 2.41 16.25 3.44
C THR A 153 1.76 16.59 2.12
N ILE A 154 2.57 16.97 1.13
CA ILE A 154 2.13 17.37 -0.20
C ILE A 154 2.65 16.36 -1.21
N THR A 155 1.73 15.64 -1.85
CA THR A 155 2.06 14.75 -2.97
C THR A 155 1.75 15.47 -4.27
N VAL A 156 2.75 15.70 -5.10
CA VAL A 156 2.57 16.23 -6.47
C VAL A 156 2.65 15.10 -7.49
N VAL A 157 1.85 15.21 -8.56
CA VAL A 157 1.80 14.23 -9.64
C VAL A 157 2.28 14.87 -10.93
N THR A 158 3.13 14.16 -11.67
CA THR A 158 3.63 14.60 -12.98
C THR A 158 2.70 14.19 -14.11
N SER A 159 2.87 14.80 -15.28
CA SER A 159 2.24 14.41 -16.54
C SER A 159 2.55 12.98 -16.98
N ARG A 160 3.56 12.34 -16.39
CA ARG A 160 3.91 10.92 -16.61
C ARG A 160 3.43 10.02 -15.48
N ASN A 161 2.53 10.52 -14.63
CA ASN A 161 1.94 9.80 -13.51
C ASN A 161 2.96 9.36 -12.45
N GLN A 162 4.11 10.05 -12.35
CA GLN A 162 5.02 9.89 -11.22
C GLN A 162 4.59 10.77 -10.06
N GLN A 163 4.88 10.31 -8.84
CA GLN A 163 4.50 11.02 -7.62
C GLN A 163 5.74 11.38 -6.83
N PHE A 164 5.74 12.61 -6.30
CA PHE A 164 6.75 13.10 -5.39
C PHE A 164 6.08 13.64 -4.13
N THR A 165 6.60 13.22 -2.97
CA THR A 165 6.09 13.65 -1.67
C THR A 165 7.04 14.66 -1.06
N LEU A 166 6.48 15.80 -0.67
CA LEU A 166 7.16 16.92 -0.03
C LEU A 166 6.52 17.15 1.34
N SER A 167 7.32 17.51 2.34
CA SER A 167 6.82 17.82 3.68
C SER A 167 7.13 19.27 4.01
N ILE A 168 6.15 19.98 4.55
CA ILE A 168 6.30 21.35 5.06
C ILE A 168 5.84 21.41 6.52
N SER A 169 6.47 22.28 7.30
CA SER A 169 6.14 22.54 8.72
C SER A 169 5.90 24.04 8.86
N LEU A 170 4.65 24.44 9.04
CA LEU A 170 4.28 25.87 9.10
C LEU A 170 4.40 26.45 10.50
#